data_AF-A0A0N4Y4J3-F1
#
_entry.id   AF-A0A0N4Y4J3-F1
#
_cell.length_a   1.000
_cell.length_b   1.000
_cell.length_c   1.000
_cell.angle_alpha   90.00
_cell.angle_beta   90.00
_cell.angle_gamma   90.00
#
_symmetry.space_group_name_H-M   'P 1'
#
loop_
_entity.id
_entity.type
_entity.pdbx_description
1 polymer ?
#
loop_
_entity_poly.entity_id
_entity_poly.type
_entity_poly.pdbx_seq_one_letter_code
_entity_poly.pdbx_strand_id
1 'polypeptide(L)'
;MLVMVNSMPNRFRERQLIRESWAMKELYNKQTTKVLFLAGRPKSEEIHEALANEEARYHDVVVADVDEGYYSLSLKTYAMLYFKHTRSAHYTFF
;
A
#
# COMPACT_ATOMS: atom_id res chain seq x y z
N MET A 1 -1.33 -5.09 14.90
CA MET A 1 -1.83 -5.78 13.69
C MET A 1 -1.51 -4.96 12.46
N LEU A 2 -1.01 -5.61 11.41
CA LEU A 2 -0.80 -4.97 10.11
C LEU A 2 -1.71 -5.66 9.10
N VAL A 3 -2.56 -4.89 8.42
CA VAL A 3 -3.37 -5.35 7.30
C VAL A 3 -2.79 -4.74 6.03
N MET A 4 -2.40 -5.58 5.08
CA MET A 4 -1.94 -5.12 3.77
C MET A 4 -2.93 -5.54 2.70
N VAL A 5 -3.33 -4.58 1.88
CA VAL A 5 -4.29 -4.75 0.80
C VAL A 5 -3.52 -4.73 -0.51
N ASN A 6 -3.60 -5.80 -1.29
CA ASN A 6 -3.05 -5.81 -2.64
C ASN A 6 -3.89 -4.87 -3.53
N SER A 7 -3.22 -3.94 -4.22
CA SER A 7 -3.87 -2.99 -5.13
C SER A 7 -3.02 -2.80 -6.38
N MET A 8 -3.61 -2.30 -7.47
CA MET A 8 -2.85 -1.84 -8.64
C MET A 8 -2.63 -0.33 -8.56
N PRO A 9 -1.58 0.24 -9.16
CA PRO A 9 -1.25 1.66 -9.06
C PRO A 9 -2.41 2.57 -9.47
N ASN A 10 -3.15 2.21 -10.51
CA ASN A 10 -4.27 2.99 -11.04
C ASN A 10 -5.63 2.77 -10.35
N ARG A 11 -5.69 2.00 -9.25
CA ARG A 11 -6.94 1.65 -8.54
C ARG A 11 -7.26 2.61 -7.38
N PHE A 12 -7.20 3.91 -7.66
CA PHE A 12 -7.40 4.98 -6.69
C PHE A 12 -8.80 4.95 -6.07
N ARG A 13 -9.82 4.76 -6.92
CA ARG A 13 -11.22 4.74 -6.49
C ARG A 13 -11.50 3.56 -5.55
N GLU A 14 -10.96 2.39 -5.86
CA GLU A 14 -11.12 1.18 -5.06
C GLU A 14 -10.44 1.34 -3.69
N ARG A 15 -9.24 1.94 -3.63
CA ARG A 15 -8.60 2.28 -2.36
C ARG A 15 -9.44 3.26 -1.55
N GLN A 16 -10.00 4.29 -2.19
CA GLN A 16 -10.87 5.25 -1.51
C GLN A 16 -12.12 4.59 -0.92
N LEU A 17 -12.80 3.72 -1.66
CA LEU A 17 -13.96 2.97 -1.16
C LEU A 17 -13.60 2.06 0.02
N ILE A 18 -12.39 1.50 0.05
CA ILE A 18 -11.91 0.72 1.19
C ILE A 18 -11.70 1.62 2.41
N ARG A 19 -11.09 2.81 2.24
CA ARG A 19 -10.90 3.80 3.31
C ARG A 19 -12.22 4.28 3.91
N GLU A 20 -13.26 4.39 3.08
CA GLU A 20 -14.62 4.81 3.46
C GLU A 20 -15.53 3.65 3.93
N SER A 21 -15.00 2.42 4.01
CA SER A 21 -15.74 1.26 4.48
C SER A 21 -15.04 0.60 5.67
N TRP A 22 -14.61 -0.67 5.54
CA TRP A 22 -14.06 -1.42 6.66
C TRP A 22 -12.70 -0.89 7.14
N ALA A 23 -11.97 -0.14 6.30
CA ALA A 23 -10.70 0.48 6.69
C ALA A 23 -10.86 1.89 7.28
N MET A 24 -12.10 2.32 7.56
CA MET A 24 -12.36 3.56 8.30
C MET A 24 -11.63 3.55 9.62
N LYS A 25 -10.89 4.63 9.82
CA LYS A 25 -9.93 4.82 10.91
C LYS A 25 -10.62 4.79 12.29
N GLU A 26 -11.91 5.05 12.35
CA GLU A 26 -12.78 5.05 13.54
C GLU A 26 -13.18 3.63 13.96
N LEU A 27 -13.07 2.62 13.07
CA LEU A 27 -13.50 1.25 13.31
C LEU A 27 -12.43 0.37 14.00
N TYR A 28 -11.22 0.90 14.20
CA TYR A 28 -10.13 0.17 14.84
C TYR A 28 -9.17 1.08 15.61
N ASN A 29 -8.39 0.51 16.53
CA ASN A 29 -7.37 1.24 17.25
C ASN A 29 -6.17 1.55 16.34
N LYS A 30 -6.02 2.83 15.96
CA LYS A 30 -4.95 3.34 15.09
C LYS A 30 -3.53 3.20 15.67
N GLN A 31 -3.40 3.06 16.99
CA GLN A 31 -2.10 2.88 17.65
C GLN A 31 -1.59 1.44 17.48
N THR A 32 -2.50 0.47 17.43
CA THR A 32 -2.14 -0.95 17.36
C THR A 32 -2.39 -1.54 15.99
N THR A 33 -3.19 -0.91 15.13
CA THR A 33 -3.57 -1.42 13.81
C THR A 33 -3.25 -0.42 12.71
N LYS A 34 -2.59 -0.90 11.65
CA LYS A 34 -2.35 -0.15 10.41
C LYS A 34 -2.92 -0.92 9.23
N VAL A 35 -3.62 -0.21 8.34
CA VAL A 35 -4.05 -0.71 7.04
C VAL A 35 -3.20 0.01 5.99
N LEU A 36 -2.52 -0.75 5.12
CA LEU A 36 -1.68 -0.21 4.05
C LEU A 36 -2.06 -0.86 2.71
N PHE A 37 -1.94 -0.12 1.63
CA PHE A 37 -2.12 -0.60 0.26
C PHE A 37 -0.76 -0.87 -0.36
N LEU A 38 -0.54 -2.09 -0.85
CA LEU A 38 0.65 -2.40 -1.65
C LEU A 38 0.30 -2.28 -3.13
N ALA A 39 0.89 -1.30 -3.81
CA ALA A 39 0.85 -1.12 -5.26
C ALA A 39 2.15 -1.63 -5.89
N GLY A 40 2.10 -2.12 -7.14
CA GLY A 40 3.29 -2.38 -7.95
C GLY A 40 3.82 -1.11 -8.62
N ARG A 41 4.70 -1.29 -9.60
CA ARG A 41 5.32 -0.20 -10.35
C ARG A 41 4.27 0.50 -11.24
N PRO A 42 4.14 1.84 -11.19
CA PRO A 42 3.29 2.59 -12.12
C PRO A 42 3.82 2.47 -13.56
N LYS A 43 2.90 2.41 -14.54
CA LYS A 43 3.25 2.23 -15.96
C LYS A 43 3.39 3.53 -16.75
N SER A 44 3.00 4.66 -16.17
CA SER A 44 3.10 5.99 -16.76
C SER A 44 3.44 7.03 -15.69
N GLU A 45 4.02 8.14 -16.12
CA GLU A 45 4.34 9.27 -15.24
C GLU A 45 3.08 9.84 -14.58
N GLU A 46 1.98 9.95 -15.33
CA GLU A 46 0.69 10.39 -14.80
C GLU A 46 0.22 9.54 -13.61
N ILE A 47 0.35 8.21 -13.70
CA ILE A 47 -0.02 7.31 -12.60
C ILE A 47 0.97 7.46 -11.44
N HIS A 48 2.26 7.66 -11.73
CA HIS A 48 3.28 7.88 -10.71
C HIS A 48 2.99 9.14 -9.90
N GLU A 49 2.75 10.27 -10.56
CA GLU A 49 2.40 11.54 -9.92
C GLU A 49 1.08 11.43 -9.13
N ALA A 50 0.05 10.81 -9.69
CA ALA A 50 -1.22 10.60 -8.99
C ALA A 50 -1.05 9.73 -7.73
N LEU A 51 -0.20 8.70 -7.80
CA LEU A 51 0.10 7.83 -6.66
C LEU A 51 0.95 8.54 -5.61
N ALA A 52 1.91 9.36 -6.01
CA ALA A 52 2.69 10.20 -5.10
C ALA A 52 1.79 11.21 -4.36
N ASN A 53 0.84 11.84 -5.07
CA ASN A 53 -0.14 12.74 -4.47
C ASN A 53 -1.08 12.01 -3.50
N GLU A 54 -1.52 10.80 -3.83
CA GLU A 54 -2.32 9.97 -2.93
C GLU A 54 -1.52 9.61 -1.66
N GLU A 55 -0.27 9.18 -1.81
CA GLU A 55 0.58 8.82 -0.66
C GLU A 55 0.91 10.03 0.21
N ALA A 56 1.17 11.19 -0.39
CA ALA A 56 1.38 12.44 0.35
C ALA A 56 0.14 12.85 1.15
N ARG A 57 -1.07 12.46 0.71
CA ARG A 57 -2.33 12.79 1.38
C ARG A 57 -2.72 11.78 2.46
N TYR A 58 -2.56 10.49 2.21
CA TYR A 58 -3.11 9.44 3.07
C TYR A 58 -2.06 8.68 3.89
N HIS A 59 -0.80 8.67 3.44
CA HIS A 59 0.33 7.99 4.08
C HIS A 59 0.08 6.49 4.34
N ASP A 60 -0.58 5.83 3.38
CA ASP A 60 -1.04 4.45 3.49
C ASP A 60 -0.76 3.60 2.25
N VAL A 61 0.02 4.09 1.29
CA VAL A 61 0.41 3.40 0.05
C VAL A 61 1.89 3.07 0.07
N VAL A 62 2.20 1.81 -0.20
CA VAL A 62 3.56 1.30 -0.38
C VAL A 62 3.71 0.84 -1.82
N VAL A 63 4.72 1.36 -2.51
CA VAL A 63 5.02 0.98 -3.89
C VAL A 63 6.13 -0.05 -3.89
N ALA A 64 5.84 -1.25 -4.37
CA ALA A 64 6.83 -2.29 -4.61
C ALA A 64 7.36 -2.19 -6.04
N ASP A 65 8.65 -2.47 -6.21
CA ASP A 65 9.28 -2.53 -7.53
C ASP A 65 8.94 -3.84 -8.25
N VAL A 66 7.65 -3.98 -8.60
CA VAL A 66 7.07 -5.20 -9.19
C VAL A 66 6.13 -4.78 -10.31
N ASP A 67 6.37 -5.29 -11.52
CA ASP A 67 5.48 -5.05 -12.65
C ASP A 67 4.12 -5.75 -12.43
N GLU A 68 3.04 -5.03 -12.75
CA GLU A 68 1.69 -5.55 -12.58
C GLU A 68 1.32 -6.56 -13.67
N GLY A 69 1.00 -7.79 -13.26
CA GLY A 69 0.55 -8.89 -14.11
C GLY A 69 0.03 -10.07 -13.28
N TYR A 70 -0.59 -11.06 -13.92
CA TYR A 70 -1.21 -12.21 -13.20
C TYR A 70 -0.21 -12.95 -12.29
N TYR A 71 1.04 -13.07 -12.73
CA TYR A 71 2.10 -13.78 -11.99
C TYR A 71 2.81 -12.93 -10.93
N SER A 72 2.48 -11.64 -10.79
CA SER A 72 3.14 -10.76 -9.82
C SER A 72 2.60 -10.89 -8.39
N LEU A 73 1.55 -11.69 -8.19
CA LEU A 73 0.90 -11.85 -6.89
C LEU A 73 1.85 -12.44 -5.83
N SER A 74 2.63 -13.46 -6.18
CA SER A 74 3.60 -14.07 -5.28
C SER A 74 4.72 -13.10 -4.90
N LEU A 75 5.19 -12.28 -5.85
CA LEU A 75 6.18 -11.23 -5.60
C LEU A 75 5.61 -10.14 -4.68
N LYS A 76 4.35 -9.76 -4.85
CA LYS A 76 3.69 -8.83 -3.94
C LYS A 76 3.53 -9.41 -2.54
N THR A 77 3.17 -10.69 -2.41
CA THR A 77 3.13 -11.36 -1.11
C THR A 77 4.51 -11.39 -0.44
N TYR A 78 5.57 -11.66 -1.21
CA TYR A 78 6.94 -11.55 -0.71
C TYR A 78 7.28 -10.12 -0.26
N ALA A 79 6.99 -9.11 -1.09
CA ALA A 79 7.24 -7.70 -0.77
C ALA A 79 6.49 -7.26 0.50
N MET A 80 5.25 -7.70 0.66
CA MET A 80 4.45 -7.53 1.88
C MET A 80 5.15 -8.10 3.12
N LEU A 81 5.62 -9.34 3.06
CA LEU A 81 6.32 -10.00 4.17
C LEU A 81 7.66 -9.31 4.47
N TYR A 82 8.41 -8.97 3.42
CA TYR A 82 9.68 -8.25 3.52
C TYR A 82 9.49 -6.86 4.15
N PHE A 83 8.46 -6.13 3.73
CA PHE A 83 8.10 -4.84 4.32
C PHE A 83 7.74 -4.98 5.80
N LYS A 84 6.94 -5.98 6.19
CA LYS A 84 6.62 -6.24 7.60
C LYS A 84 7.89 -6.54 8.42
N HIS A 85 8.78 -7.34 7.86
CA HIS A 85 10.04 -7.72 8.51
C HIS A 85 10.95 -6.50 8.71
N THR A 86 11.22 -5.75 7.64
CA THR A 86 12.06 -4.54 7.68
C THR A 86 11.48 -3.45 8.56
N ARG A 87 10.15 -3.26 8.61
CA ARG A 87 9.55 -2.24 9.50
C ARG A 87 9.52 -2.64 10.97
N SER A 88 9.62 -3.95 11.28
CA SER A 88 9.75 -4.44 12.65
C SER A 88 11.20 -4.40 13.15
N ALA A 89 12.17 -4.41 12.22
CA ALA A 89 13.56 -4.11 12.50
C ALA A 89 13.76 -2.59 12.37
N HIS A 90 13.70 -1.86 13.48
CA HIS A 90 13.98 -0.41 13.53
C HIS A 90 15.17 0.04 12.65
N TYR A 91 14.90 0.38 11.39
CA TYR A 91 15.82 1.08 10.50
C TYR A 91 14.99 2.06 9.69
N THR A 92 14.87 3.26 10.23
CA THR A 92 14.33 4.45 9.57
C THR A 92 15.23 4.78 8.39
N PHE A 93 14.69 4.82 7.17
CA PHE A 93 15.30 5.58 6.08
C PHE A 93 14.27 6.60 5.60
N PHE A 94 14.73 7.86 5.57
CA PHE A 94 14.08 9.01 4.96
C PHE A 94 14.09 8.88 3.44
#